data_AF-A0A2S6CP36-F1
#
_entry.id   AF-A0A2S6CP36-F1
#
_cell.length_a   1.000
_cell.length_b   1.000
_cell.length_c   1.000
_cell.angle_alpha   90.00
_cell.angle_beta   90.00
_cell.angle_gamma   90.00
#
_symmetry.space_group_name_H-M   'P 1'
#
loop_
_entity.id
_entity.type
_entity.pdbx_description
1 polymer ?
#
loop_
_entity_poly.entity_id
_entity_poly.type
_entity_poly.pdbx_seq_one_letter_code
_entity_poly.pdbx_strand_id
1 'polypeptide(L)'
;SNSRLSGNFFTTPQPNLSFDAMTIVGNLNKDNAEQLSKFMSVEPRFRLWDILQTKFKAKALQEKVYIEYDKVRADSWDRRNMRVEFNPNKLTYDEMLWLKRNVISYMEDDGFTRLDLAFDFEEDLSDYYTMTDKAVKKTIFYGRNGKPETKYFGVRDSDRFIRIYNKKQERKDNADIEINSEHLWRVEIELKRNMVDMWNSCFDDLHILKPNWTVLEKIKEQAMVYMLIHEEDTWGKLERHAKYKYKNLIKEISPVDLTELMKSTLRENEKQLQKQITFWQNDFRI
;
A
#
# COMPACT_ATOMS: atom_id res chain seq x y z
N SER A 1 -7.84 -47.67 0.43
CA SER A 1 -8.41 -46.44 -0.14
C SER A 1 -9.34 -45.79 0.87
N ASN A 2 -8.86 -44.78 1.58
CA ASN A 2 -9.66 -43.96 2.48
C ASN A 2 -9.66 -42.54 1.92
N SER A 3 -10.68 -42.24 1.12
CA SER A 3 -11.11 -40.89 0.84
C SER A 3 -11.58 -40.26 2.16
N ARG A 4 -10.81 -39.32 2.71
CA ARG A 4 -11.28 -38.49 3.82
C ARG A 4 -11.01 -37.03 3.52
N LEU A 5 -12.13 -36.32 3.52
CA LEU A 5 -12.31 -34.90 3.82
C LEU A 5 -11.99 -33.95 2.66
N SER A 6 -13.02 -33.80 1.82
CA SER A 6 -13.37 -32.52 1.24
C SER A 6 -13.34 -31.44 2.34
N GLY A 7 -12.22 -30.73 2.43
CA GLY A 7 -12.18 -29.50 3.22
C GLY A 7 -13.23 -28.55 2.66
N ASN A 8 -14.04 -27.97 3.54
CA ASN A 8 -14.84 -26.81 3.18
C ASN A 8 -13.88 -25.76 2.62
N PHE A 9 -13.85 -25.62 1.29
CA PHE A 9 -13.28 -24.45 0.64
C PHE A 9 -14.16 -23.30 1.08
N PHE A 10 -13.77 -22.60 2.14
CA PHE A 10 -14.17 -21.21 2.28
C PHE A 10 -13.58 -20.53 1.05
N THR A 11 -14.41 -20.33 0.02
CA THR A 11 -14.03 -19.62 -1.19
C THR A 11 -13.99 -18.15 -0.86
N THR A 12 -13.03 -17.72 -0.04
CA THR A 12 -12.73 -16.30 0.11
C THR A 12 -12.49 -15.77 -1.31
N PRO A 13 -13.33 -14.83 -1.80
CA PRO A 13 -13.16 -14.30 -3.14
C PRO A 13 -11.76 -13.73 -3.32
N GLN A 14 -11.21 -13.83 -4.53
CA GLN A 14 -9.95 -13.15 -4.82
C GLN A 14 -10.09 -11.64 -4.52
N PRO A 15 -9.11 -11.02 -3.84
CA PRO A 15 -9.17 -9.59 -3.58
C PRO A 15 -9.03 -8.81 -4.88
N ASN A 16 -9.69 -7.65 -4.95
CA ASN A 16 -9.41 -6.71 -6.03
C ASN A 16 -8.06 -6.04 -5.78
N LEU A 17 -7.21 -5.99 -6.81
CA LEU A 17 -5.86 -5.43 -6.72
C LEU A 17 -5.69 -4.20 -7.62
N SER A 18 -5.13 -3.12 -7.06
CA SER A 18 -4.74 -1.93 -7.83
C SER A 18 -3.59 -1.16 -7.16
N PHE A 19 -2.97 -0.24 -7.90
CA PHE A 19 -2.18 0.82 -7.28
C PHE A 19 -3.10 1.91 -6.73
N ASP A 20 -2.90 2.33 -5.48
CA ASP A 20 -3.74 3.34 -4.81
C ASP A 20 -3.03 4.68 -4.59
N ALA A 21 -1.71 4.72 -4.76
CA ALA A 21 -0.94 5.96 -4.78
C ALA A 21 0.33 5.79 -5.62
N MET A 22 0.68 6.86 -6.34
CA MET A 22 1.92 6.98 -7.09
C MET A 22 2.58 8.31 -6.75
N THR A 23 3.90 8.29 -6.62
CA THR A 23 4.70 9.52 -6.55
C THR A 23 5.87 9.42 -7.51
N ILE A 24 5.87 10.31 -8.50
CA ILE A 24 6.96 10.47 -9.47
C ILE A 24 7.80 11.67 -9.01
N VAL A 25 9.11 11.47 -8.94
CA VAL A 25 10.06 12.52 -8.59
C VAL A 25 11.08 12.62 -9.72
N GLY A 26 11.50 13.84 -10.04
CA GLY A 26 12.41 14.15 -11.15
C GLY A 26 13.02 15.53 -10.96
N ASN A 27 13.91 15.89 -11.87
CA ASN A 27 14.50 17.20 -11.96
C ASN A 27 13.79 18.05 -13.01
N LEU A 28 13.53 19.30 -12.64
CA LEU A 28 13.08 20.33 -13.54
C LEU A 28 14.20 21.35 -13.67
N ASN A 29 14.76 21.46 -14.88
CA ASN A 29 15.77 22.46 -15.18
C ASN A 29 15.15 23.88 -15.12
N LYS A 30 15.99 24.92 -15.12
CA LYS A 30 15.52 26.31 -14.93
C LYS A 30 14.51 26.73 -16.01
N ASP A 31 14.79 26.42 -17.27
CA ASP A 31 13.97 26.83 -18.40
C ASP A 31 12.61 26.12 -18.38
N ASN A 32 12.61 24.80 -18.13
CA ASN A 32 11.38 24.01 -17.98
C ASN A 32 10.58 24.44 -16.75
N ALA A 33 11.23 24.85 -15.65
CA ALA A 33 10.53 25.35 -14.47
C ALA A 33 9.80 26.67 -14.76
N GLU A 34 10.45 27.60 -15.46
CA GLU A 34 9.81 28.85 -15.88
C GLU A 34 8.68 28.60 -16.89
N GLN A 35 8.89 27.73 -17.88
CA GLN A 35 7.87 27.37 -18.87
C GLN A 35 6.65 26.71 -18.23
N LEU A 36 6.87 25.71 -17.37
CA LEU A 36 5.81 24.98 -16.71
C LEU A 36 5.03 25.89 -15.75
N SER A 37 5.71 26.74 -14.98
CA SER A 37 5.05 27.71 -14.11
C SER A 37 4.20 28.73 -14.89
N LYS A 38 4.68 29.20 -16.05
CA LYS A 38 3.90 30.10 -16.93
C LYS A 38 2.68 29.40 -17.49
N PHE A 39 2.83 28.18 -17.99
CA PHE A 39 1.73 27.35 -18.49
C PHE A 39 0.66 27.11 -17.42
N MET A 40 1.07 26.68 -16.22
CA MET A 40 0.16 26.45 -15.09
C MET A 40 -0.58 27.71 -14.63
N SER A 41 -0.05 28.90 -14.91
CA SER A 41 -0.69 30.19 -14.53
C SER A 41 -1.84 30.58 -15.46
N VAL A 42 -1.88 30.03 -16.68
CA VAL A 42 -2.92 30.33 -17.68
C VAL A 42 -3.88 29.16 -17.93
N GLU A 43 -3.49 27.95 -17.57
CA GLU A 43 -4.30 26.74 -17.74
C GLU A 43 -5.26 26.56 -16.55
N PRO A 44 -6.59 26.67 -16.75
CA PRO A 44 -7.58 26.64 -15.67
C PRO A 44 -7.67 25.31 -14.92
N ARG A 45 -7.10 24.22 -15.47
CA ARG A 45 -7.01 22.93 -14.76
C ARG A 45 -6.08 22.96 -13.55
N PHE A 46 -5.25 23.98 -13.39
CA PHE A 46 -4.36 24.14 -12.23
C PHE A 46 -4.86 25.16 -11.23
N ARG A 47 -4.58 24.88 -9.95
CA ARG A 47 -4.55 25.86 -8.87
C ARG A 47 -3.11 25.96 -8.36
N LEU A 48 -2.49 27.12 -8.56
CA LEU A 48 -1.13 27.40 -8.09
C LEU A 48 -1.10 28.17 -6.76
N TRP A 49 -0.08 27.94 -5.95
CA TRP A 49 0.26 28.76 -4.78
C TRP A 49 1.75 28.62 -4.42
N ASP A 50 2.22 29.37 -3.42
CA ASP A 50 3.63 29.42 -2.99
C ASP A 50 4.62 29.68 -4.16
N ILE A 51 4.26 30.60 -5.07
CA ILE A 51 5.01 30.83 -6.32
C ILE A 51 6.20 31.77 -6.06
N LEU A 52 7.40 31.25 -6.29
CA LEU A 52 8.69 31.95 -6.32
C LEU A 52 9.50 31.46 -7.53
N GLN A 53 10.59 32.14 -7.87
CA GLN A 53 11.46 31.70 -8.98
C GLN A 53 12.02 30.28 -8.78
N THR A 54 12.24 29.85 -7.53
CA THR A 54 12.85 28.56 -7.19
C THR A 54 11.86 27.57 -6.58
N LYS A 55 10.56 27.89 -6.60
CA LYS A 55 9.55 27.11 -5.89
C LYS A 55 8.14 27.37 -6.44
N PHE A 56 7.35 26.32 -6.59
CA PHE A 56 5.91 26.45 -6.74
C PHE A 56 5.21 25.20 -6.23
N LYS A 57 3.94 25.35 -5.85
CA LYS A 57 3.04 24.23 -5.61
C LYS A 57 1.81 24.36 -6.48
N ALA A 58 1.31 23.23 -6.94
CA ALA A 58 0.09 23.16 -7.70
C ALA A 58 -0.77 21.98 -7.27
N LYS A 59 -2.06 22.12 -7.52
CA LYS A 59 -2.97 21.00 -7.68
C LYS A 59 -3.61 21.08 -9.05
N ALA A 60 -3.81 19.93 -9.67
CA ALA A 60 -4.36 19.84 -11.01
C ALA A 60 -5.54 18.87 -11.06
N LEU A 61 -6.31 18.95 -12.14
CA LEU A 61 -7.36 17.98 -12.48
C LEU A 61 -8.35 17.80 -11.33
N GLN A 62 -9.00 18.90 -10.92
CA GLN A 62 -9.96 18.90 -9.80
C GLN A 62 -9.35 18.36 -8.50
N GLU A 63 -8.15 18.82 -8.15
CA GLU A 63 -7.43 18.46 -6.92
C GLU A 63 -6.96 17.00 -6.83
N LYS A 64 -7.07 16.21 -7.91
CA LYS A 64 -6.65 14.80 -7.96
C LYS A 64 -5.13 14.61 -8.00
N VAL A 65 -4.40 15.62 -8.47
CA VAL A 65 -2.94 15.60 -8.62
C VAL A 65 -2.33 16.71 -7.79
N TYR A 66 -1.31 16.40 -7.02
CA TYR A 66 -0.47 17.37 -6.32
C TYR A 66 0.90 17.46 -6.98
N ILE A 67 1.42 18.68 -7.14
CA ILE A 67 2.70 18.97 -7.77
C ILE A 67 3.47 19.94 -6.88
N GLU A 68 4.74 19.65 -6.65
CA GLU A 68 5.64 20.51 -5.87
C GLU A 68 7.00 20.58 -6.55
N TYR A 69 7.46 21.79 -6.78
CA TYR A 69 8.82 22.10 -7.18
C TYR A 69 9.47 22.95 -6.10
N ASP A 70 10.66 22.58 -5.64
CA ASP A 70 11.43 23.36 -4.67
C ASP A 70 12.93 23.12 -4.89
N LYS A 71 13.56 24.00 -5.68
CA LYS A 71 14.97 23.87 -6.05
C LYS A 71 15.91 24.03 -4.86
N VAL A 72 15.69 25.04 -4.03
CA VAL A 72 16.59 25.35 -2.89
C VAL A 72 16.59 24.20 -1.88
N ARG A 73 15.39 23.65 -1.60
CA ARG A 73 15.28 22.48 -0.72
C ARG A 73 15.88 21.23 -1.37
N ALA A 74 15.76 21.06 -2.67
CA ALA A 74 16.34 19.92 -3.35
C ALA A 74 17.88 19.95 -3.32
N ASP A 75 18.47 21.09 -3.66
CA ASP A 75 19.93 21.30 -3.69
C ASP A 75 20.55 21.13 -2.28
N SER A 76 19.88 21.62 -1.24
CA SER A 76 20.38 21.49 0.15
C SER A 76 20.39 20.06 0.70
N TRP A 77 19.62 19.16 0.10
CA TRP A 77 19.53 17.75 0.51
C TRP A 77 20.12 16.79 -0.53
N ASP A 78 20.69 17.32 -1.62
CA ASP A 78 21.18 16.56 -2.77
C ASP A 78 20.11 15.59 -3.31
N ARG A 79 18.94 16.13 -3.66
CA ARG A 79 17.78 15.38 -4.16
C ARG A 79 17.21 16.01 -5.41
N ARG A 80 16.38 15.22 -6.11
CA ARG A 80 15.54 15.67 -7.22
C ARG A 80 14.53 16.72 -6.77
N ASN A 81 14.28 17.71 -7.64
CA ASN A 81 13.66 18.97 -7.23
C ASN A 81 12.16 19.12 -7.50
N MET A 82 11.54 18.16 -8.18
CA MET A 82 10.11 18.16 -8.49
C MET A 82 9.46 16.84 -8.10
N ARG A 83 8.25 16.92 -7.55
CA ARG A 83 7.43 15.78 -7.12
C ARG A 83 6.00 15.92 -7.63
N VAL A 84 5.46 14.81 -8.14
CA VAL A 84 4.07 14.70 -8.60
C VAL A 84 3.42 13.52 -7.89
N GLU A 85 2.33 13.76 -7.15
CA GLU A 85 1.60 12.76 -6.36
C GLU A 85 0.16 12.64 -6.87
N PHE A 86 -0.32 11.42 -7.04
CA PHE A 86 -1.71 11.14 -7.44
C PHE A 86 -2.14 9.71 -7.08
N ASN A 87 -3.43 9.47 -7.00
CA ASN A 87 -4.00 8.12 -7.00
C ASN A 87 -4.43 7.78 -8.44
N PRO A 88 -3.81 6.78 -9.10
CA PRO A 88 -4.11 6.46 -10.49
C PRO A 88 -5.56 6.01 -10.71
N ASN A 89 -6.21 5.41 -9.70
CA ASN A 89 -7.62 5.00 -9.78
C ASN A 89 -8.60 6.18 -9.86
N LYS A 90 -8.16 7.40 -9.55
CA LYS A 90 -8.98 8.62 -9.61
C LYS A 90 -8.83 9.39 -10.91
N LEU A 91 -7.91 8.97 -11.79
CA LEU A 91 -7.65 9.62 -13.07
C LEU A 91 -8.32 8.85 -14.21
N THR A 92 -8.97 9.56 -15.12
CA THR A 92 -9.37 8.98 -16.41
C THR A 92 -8.15 8.81 -17.31
N TYR A 93 -8.27 8.00 -18.38
CA TYR A 93 -7.16 7.83 -19.33
C TYR A 93 -6.73 9.15 -20.00
N ASP A 94 -7.68 10.02 -20.34
CA ASP A 94 -7.39 11.35 -20.90
C ASP A 94 -6.69 12.25 -19.89
N GLU A 95 -7.07 12.18 -18.61
CA GLU A 95 -6.40 12.87 -17.51
C GLU A 95 -4.96 12.37 -17.32
N MET A 96 -4.73 11.06 -17.41
CA MET A 96 -3.39 10.46 -17.35
C MET A 96 -2.52 10.92 -18.52
N LEU A 97 -3.03 10.87 -19.75
CA LEU A 97 -2.34 11.36 -20.94
C LEU A 97 -2.01 12.85 -20.82
N TRP A 98 -2.97 13.65 -20.37
CA TRP A 98 -2.77 15.08 -20.17
C TRP A 98 -1.70 15.35 -19.12
N LEU A 99 -1.73 14.66 -17.98
CA LEU A 99 -0.74 14.82 -16.91
C LEU A 99 0.67 14.45 -17.42
N LYS A 100 0.77 13.32 -18.13
CA LYS A 100 2.03 12.86 -18.68
C LYS A 100 2.62 13.86 -19.68
N ARG A 101 1.82 14.37 -20.62
CA ARG A 101 2.26 15.29 -21.69
C ARG A 101 2.55 16.72 -21.24
N ASN A 102 1.85 17.19 -20.21
CA ASN A 102 1.92 18.61 -19.83
C ASN A 102 2.68 18.86 -18.54
N VAL A 103 3.06 17.81 -17.80
CA VAL A 103 3.79 17.92 -16.54
C VAL A 103 4.98 16.97 -16.53
N ILE A 104 4.75 15.66 -16.63
CA ILE A 104 5.82 14.66 -16.44
C ILE A 104 6.89 14.76 -17.54
N SER A 105 6.50 15.03 -18.80
CA SER A 105 7.46 15.16 -19.91
C SER A 105 8.42 16.35 -19.81
N TYR A 106 8.21 17.28 -18.88
CA TYR A 106 9.16 18.36 -18.61
C TYR A 106 10.25 17.95 -17.62
N MET A 107 10.05 16.82 -16.92
CA MET A 107 10.98 16.30 -15.92
C MET A 107 12.10 15.49 -16.59
N GLU A 108 13.30 15.60 -16.03
CA GLU A 108 14.48 14.80 -16.35
C GLU A 108 14.80 13.91 -15.14
N ASP A 109 15.48 12.77 -15.34
CA ASP A 109 15.83 11.84 -14.24
C ASP A 109 14.61 11.45 -13.38
N ASP A 110 13.46 11.27 -14.02
CA ASP A 110 12.22 10.95 -13.34
C ASP A 110 12.14 9.46 -12.97
N GLY A 111 11.45 9.19 -11.87
CA GLY A 111 11.19 7.83 -11.44
C GLY A 111 10.24 7.77 -10.26
N PHE A 112 9.67 6.59 -10.03
CA PHE A 112 8.82 6.36 -8.88
C PHE A 112 9.63 6.44 -7.59
N THR A 113 9.08 7.11 -6.58
CA THR A 113 9.62 7.13 -5.21
C THR A 113 8.62 6.64 -4.19
N ARG A 114 7.36 6.46 -4.61
CA ARG A 114 6.31 5.79 -3.86
C ARG A 114 5.36 5.05 -4.79
N LEU A 115 5.00 3.83 -4.38
CA LEU A 115 3.92 3.02 -4.95
C LEU A 115 3.15 2.38 -3.80
N ASP A 116 1.82 2.54 -3.78
CA ASP A 116 0.97 1.86 -2.81
C ASP A 116 0.16 0.78 -3.52
N LEU A 117 0.35 -0.49 -3.14
CA LEU A 117 -0.50 -1.60 -3.59
C LEU A 117 -1.70 -1.75 -2.66
N ALA A 118 -2.91 -1.86 -3.19
CA ALA A 118 -4.13 -2.06 -2.43
C ALA A 118 -4.82 -3.36 -2.84
N PHE A 119 -5.07 -4.22 -1.86
CA PHE A 119 -5.86 -5.44 -1.97
C PHE A 119 -7.16 -5.25 -1.20
N ASP A 120 -8.29 -5.20 -1.89
CA ASP A 120 -9.62 -5.09 -1.30
C ASP A 120 -10.29 -6.46 -1.15
N PHE A 121 -10.64 -6.81 0.07
CA PHE A 121 -11.31 -8.06 0.45
C PHE A 121 -12.76 -7.79 0.85
N GLU A 122 -13.68 -8.60 0.31
CA GLU A 122 -15.06 -8.66 0.75
C GLU A 122 -15.25 -9.61 1.96
N GLU A 123 -14.31 -9.55 2.90
CA GLU A 123 -14.30 -10.35 4.13
C GLU A 123 -13.91 -9.46 5.32
N ASP A 124 -14.40 -9.78 6.52
CA ASP A 124 -13.99 -9.11 7.74
C ASP A 124 -12.57 -9.53 8.17
N LEU A 125 -11.60 -8.62 8.05
CA LEU A 125 -10.21 -8.87 8.45
C LEU A 125 -9.90 -8.52 9.92
N SER A 126 -10.90 -8.12 10.71
CA SER A 126 -10.71 -7.79 12.14
C SER A 126 -10.21 -8.99 12.94
N ASP A 127 -10.80 -10.17 12.70
CA ASP A 127 -10.50 -11.41 13.44
C ASP A 127 -9.29 -12.19 12.91
N TYR A 128 -8.68 -11.74 11.81
CA TYR A 128 -7.45 -12.35 11.30
C TYR A 128 -6.23 -11.95 12.14
N TYR A 129 -5.42 -12.94 12.51
CA TYR A 129 -4.12 -12.73 13.12
C TYR A 129 -3.10 -12.39 12.05
N THR A 130 -2.45 -11.23 12.17
CA THR A 130 -1.45 -10.79 11.20
C THR A 130 -0.07 -10.80 11.84
N MET A 131 0.89 -11.39 11.15
CA MET A 131 2.29 -11.35 11.57
C MET A 131 3.24 -11.17 10.41
N THR A 132 4.46 -10.80 10.74
CA THR A 132 5.58 -10.70 9.82
C THR A 132 6.72 -11.59 10.30
N ASP A 133 7.54 -12.11 9.39
CA ASP A 133 8.70 -12.93 9.78
C ASP A 133 9.73 -12.11 10.55
N LYS A 134 9.94 -10.87 10.14
CA LYS A 134 10.76 -9.88 10.87
C LYS A 134 9.93 -9.15 11.92
N ALA A 135 10.55 -8.79 13.03
CA ALA A 135 9.88 -7.95 14.03
C ALA A 135 9.75 -6.52 13.49
N VAL A 136 8.53 -5.98 13.47
CA VAL A 136 8.22 -4.61 13.06
C VAL A 136 7.36 -3.95 14.12
N LYS A 137 7.39 -2.61 14.18
CA LYS A 137 6.48 -1.85 15.04
C LYS A 137 5.04 -2.12 14.61
N LYS A 138 4.13 -2.31 15.57
CA LYS A 138 2.70 -2.54 15.33
C LYS A 138 1.88 -1.46 16.04
N THR A 139 0.81 -1.01 15.41
CA THR A 139 -0.21 -0.15 16.03
C THR A 139 -1.58 -0.67 15.64
N ILE A 140 -2.49 -0.83 16.60
CA ILE A 140 -3.87 -1.26 16.36
C ILE A 140 -4.81 -0.19 16.90
N PHE A 141 -5.74 0.26 16.06
CA PHE A 141 -6.83 1.15 16.44
C PHE A 141 -8.09 0.31 16.59
N TYR A 142 -8.75 0.47 17.73
CA TYR A 142 -9.98 -0.23 18.07
C TYR A 142 -11.16 0.72 18.00
N GLY A 143 -12.27 0.24 17.45
CA GLY A 143 -13.54 0.93 17.45
C GLY A 143 -14.17 0.97 18.83
N ARG A 144 -15.27 1.72 18.96
CA ARG A 144 -16.06 1.78 20.22
C ARG A 144 -16.66 0.43 20.62
N ASN A 145 -16.80 -0.50 19.68
CA ASN A 145 -17.25 -1.87 19.90
C ASN A 145 -16.13 -2.81 20.41
N GLY A 146 -14.90 -2.30 20.58
CA GLY A 146 -13.75 -3.09 21.02
C GLY A 146 -13.12 -3.96 19.94
N LYS A 147 -13.59 -3.90 18.69
CA LYS A 147 -12.99 -4.63 17.56
C LYS A 147 -11.86 -3.81 16.93
N PRO A 148 -10.78 -4.45 16.44
CA PRO A 148 -9.79 -3.79 15.60
C PRO A 148 -10.48 -3.20 14.34
N GLU A 149 -10.20 -1.94 14.02
CA GLU A 149 -10.66 -1.28 12.78
C GLU A 149 -9.50 -0.99 11.83
N THR A 150 -8.29 -0.81 12.38
CA THR A 150 -7.09 -0.51 11.61
C THR A 150 -5.85 -1.10 12.30
N LYS A 151 -5.02 -1.81 11.55
CA LYS A 151 -3.76 -2.42 11.98
C LYS A 151 -2.63 -1.86 11.11
N TYR A 152 -1.59 -1.34 11.74
CA TYR A 152 -0.38 -0.82 11.07
C TYR A 152 0.82 -1.70 11.40
N PHE A 153 1.64 -1.98 10.38
CA PHE A 153 2.89 -2.72 10.52
C PHE A 153 4.04 -1.93 9.88
N GLY A 154 5.04 -1.60 10.69
CA GLY A 154 6.11 -0.67 10.35
C GLY A 154 5.82 0.77 10.79
N VAL A 155 6.53 1.72 10.19
CA VAL A 155 6.34 3.15 10.42
C VAL A 155 6.11 3.84 9.10
N ARG A 156 5.33 4.93 9.07
CA ARG A 156 4.99 5.59 7.80
C ARG A 156 6.21 6.07 7.01
N ASP A 157 7.32 6.41 7.66
CA ASP A 157 8.55 6.89 6.99
C ASP A 157 9.54 5.77 6.58
N SER A 158 9.21 4.50 6.81
CA SER A 158 10.02 3.38 6.32
C SER A 158 9.77 3.08 4.85
N ASP A 159 10.70 2.34 4.23
CA ASP A 159 10.64 1.94 2.82
C ASP A 159 9.43 1.04 2.51
N ARG A 160 8.90 0.37 3.53
CA ARG A 160 7.66 -0.40 3.45
C ARG A 160 6.81 -0.14 4.68
N PHE A 161 5.52 0.13 4.48
CA PHE A 161 4.53 0.33 5.54
C PHE A 161 3.21 -0.34 5.15
N ILE A 162 2.67 -1.18 6.03
CA ILE A 162 1.45 -1.95 5.72
C ILE A 162 0.31 -1.48 6.61
N ARG A 163 -0.86 -1.29 5.99
CA ARG A 163 -2.11 -0.93 6.65
C ARG A 163 -3.16 -1.99 6.34
N ILE A 164 -3.84 -2.50 7.35
CA ILE A 164 -5.00 -3.39 7.21
C ILE A 164 -6.16 -2.71 7.90
N TYR A 165 -7.18 -2.30 7.17
CA TYR A 165 -8.24 -1.48 7.74
C TYR A 165 -9.60 -1.71 7.12
N ASN A 166 -10.64 -1.39 7.88
CA ASN A 166 -12.02 -1.43 7.43
C ASN A 166 -12.28 -0.28 6.44
N LYS A 167 -12.18 -0.59 5.14
CA LYS A 167 -12.35 0.37 4.05
C LYS A 167 -13.79 0.84 3.92
N LYS A 168 -14.76 -0.02 4.27
CA LYS A 168 -16.18 0.36 4.32
C LYS A 168 -16.44 1.46 5.34
N GLN A 169 -15.88 1.33 6.53
CA GLN A 169 -16.01 2.34 7.58
C GLN A 169 -15.31 3.64 7.17
N GLU A 170 -14.08 3.56 6.65
CA GLU A 170 -13.33 4.74 6.18
C GLU A 170 -14.06 5.53 5.09
N ARG A 171 -14.74 4.85 4.15
CA ARG A 171 -15.57 5.52 3.13
C ARG A 171 -16.84 6.14 3.69
N LYS A 172 -17.51 5.49 4.64
CA LYS A 172 -18.69 6.05 5.32
C LYS A 172 -18.34 7.34 6.06
N ASP A 173 -17.20 7.35 6.74
CA ASP A 173 -16.74 8.53 7.49
C ASP A 173 -16.38 9.70 6.58
N ASN A 174 -15.97 9.42 5.34
CA ASN A 174 -15.64 10.42 4.31
C ASN A 174 -16.85 10.83 3.44
N ALA A 175 -18.08 10.48 3.83
CA ALA A 175 -19.32 10.78 3.10
C ALA A 175 -19.36 10.24 1.66
N ASP A 176 -18.69 9.11 1.42
CA ASP A 176 -18.61 8.45 0.12
C ASP A 176 -19.79 7.47 -0.12
N ILE A 177 -19.99 7.07 -1.38
CA ILE A 177 -21.11 6.25 -1.90
C ILE A 177 -21.38 4.98 -1.05
N GLU A 178 -22.65 4.56 -0.99
CA GLU A 178 -23.08 3.31 -0.34
C GLU A 178 -22.41 2.07 -0.97
N ILE A 179 -21.77 1.24 -0.14
CA ILE A 179 -21.07 0.03 -0.57
C ILE A 179 -21.99 -1.17 -0.40
N ASN A 180 -22.30 -1.84 -1.51
CA ASN A 180 -23.23 -2.99 -1.55
C ASN A 180 -22.71 -4.25 -0.85
N SER A 181 -21.40 -4.41 -0.67
CA SER A 181 -20.83 -5.57 0.03
C SER A 181 -20.96 -5.43 1.55
N GLU A 182 -21.24 -6.53 2.26
CA GLU A 182 -21.39 -6.56 3.72
C GLU A 182 -20.11 -6.08 4.43
N HIS A 183 -18.98 -6.58 3.97
CA HIS A 183 -17.65 -6.22 4.46
C HIS A 183 -16.79 -5.67 3.32
N LEU A 184 -15.94 -4.68 3.63
CA LEU A 184 -14.88 -4.26 2.73
C LEU A 184 -13.67 -3.86 3.56
N TRP A 185 -12.62 -4.64 3.46
CA TRP A 185 -11.34 -4.41 4.14
C TRP A 185 -10.23 -4.26 3.12
N ARG A 186 -9.28 -3.38 3.40
CA ARG A 186 -8.13 -3.15 2.52
C ARG A 186 -6.84 -3.53 3.22
N VAL A 187 -6.00 -4.30 2.53
CA VAL A 187 -4.57 -4.45 2.82
C VAL A 187 -3.81 -3.54 1.86
N GLU A 188 -3.23 -2.47 2.39
CA GLU A 188 -2.49 -1.45 1.64
C GLU A 188 -1.00 -1.54 2.00
N ILE A 189 -0.15 -1.68 0.99
CA ILE A 189 1.29 -1.82 1.12
C ILE A 189 1.94 -0.60 0.47
N GLU A 190 2.32 0.36 1.30
CA GLU A 190 3.01 1.58 0.89
C GLU A 190 4.51 1.29 0.77
N LEU A 191 5.02 1.42 -0.45
CA LEU A 191 6.43 1.21 -0.81
C LEU A 191 7.06 2.55 -1.12
N LYS A 192 8.28 2.77 -0.64
CA LYS A 192 9.06 3.98 -0.85
C LYS A 192 10.51 3.68 -1.21
N ARG A 193 11.19 4.68 -1.77
CA ARG A 193 12.63 4.62 -2.07
C ARG A 193 12.91 3.39 -2.95
N ASN A 194 13.88 2.55 -2.59
CA ASN A 194 14.29 1.40 -3.41
C ASN A 194 13.28 0.24 -3.38
N MET A 195 12.34 0.21 -2.43
CA MET A 195 11.34 -0.86 -2.36
C MET A 195 10.28 -0.77 -3.48
N VAL A 196 10.19 0.36 -4.19
CA VAL A 196 9.27 0.51 -5.32
C VAL A 196 9.61 -0.44 -6.47
N ASP A 197 10.89 -0.73 -6.69
CA ASP A 197 11.35 -1.65 -7.74
C ASP A 197 11.06 -3.12 -7.40
N MET A 198 10.82 -3.40 -6.11
CA MET A 198 10.48 -4.74 -5.59
C MET A 198 8.99 -4.91 -5.34
N TRP A 199 8.13 -4.10 -5.96
CA TRP A 199 6.68 -4.11 -5.71
C TRP A 199 6.04 -5.49 -5.91
N ASN A 200 6.56 -6.30 -6.83
CA ASN A 200 6.03 -7.63 -7.14
C ASN A 200 6.43 -8.74 -6.14
N SER A 201 7.27 -8.45 -5.14
CA SER A 201 7.69 -9.38 -4.08
C SER A 201 7.71 -8.73 -2.70
N CYS A 202 6.99 -7.62 -2.54
CA CYS A 202 7.16 -6.73 -1.39
C CYS A 202 6.50 -7.22 -0.08
N PHE A 203 5.82 -8.36 -0.06
CA PHE A 203 5.08 -8.87 1.11
C PHE A 203 5.27 -10.37 1.37
N ASP A 204 6.36 -10.97 0.90
CA ASP A 204 6.62 -12.40 1.10
C ASP A 204 6.75 -12.80 2.59
N ASP A 205 7.12 -11.85 3.45
CA ASP A 205 7.24 -12.06 4.90
C ASP A 205 5.97 -11.73 5.69
N LEU A 206 4.90 -11.25 5.04
CA LEU A 206 3.59 -10.98 5.66
C LEU A 206 2.77 -12.27 5.68
N HIS A 207 2.00 -12.47 6.76
CA HIS A 207 1.10 -13.60 6.92
C HIS A 207 -0.21 -13.09 7.54
N ILE A 208 -1.35 -13.34 6.88
CA ILE A 208 -2.68 -12.94 7.37
C ILE A 208 -3.50 -14.20 7.60
N LEU A 209 -3.54 -14.62 8.85
CA LEU A 209 -3.84 -15.99 9.25
C LEU A 209 -5.12 -16.10 10.08
N LYS A 210 -5.75 -17.28 10.05
CA LYS A 210 -6.74 -17.74 11.06
C LYS A 210 -6.20 -18.95 11.80
N PRO A 211 -5.38 -18.80 12.85
CA PRO A 211 -4.77 -19.92 13.56
C PRO A 211 -5.80 -20.75 14.33
N ASN A 212 -5.84 -22.06 14.10
CA ASN A 212 -6.66 -22.98 14.88
C ASN A 212 -5.84 -23.60 16.02
N TRP A 213 -5.58 -22.82 17.06
CA TRP A 213 -4.76 -23.25 18.20
C TRP A 213 -5.32 -24.47 18.94
N THR A 214 -6.62 -24.78 18.81
CA THR A 214 -7.24 -25.95 19.46
C THR A 214 -6.87 -27.30 18.84
N VAL A 215 -6.27 -27.30 17.63
CA VAL A 215 -5.81 -28.52 16.96
C VAL A 215 -4.55 -29.11 17.60
N LEU A 216 -3.84 -28.34 18.42
CA LEU A 216 -2.59 -28.75 19.05
C LEU A 216 -2.86 -29.78 20.17
N GLU A 217 -2.26 -30.96 20.06
CA GLU A 217 -2.43 -32.05 21.05
C GLU A 217 -1.85 -31.69 22.42
N LYS A 218 -0.74 -30.95 22.45
CA LYS A 218 -0.05 -30.60 23.69
C LYS A 218 -0.65 -29.34 24.30
N ILE A 219 -1.34 -29.49 25.43
CA ILE A 219 -1.95 -28.39 26.20
C ILE A 219 -0.98 -27.23 26.45
N LYS A 220 0.30 -27.51 26.72
CA LYS A 220 1.32 -26.46 26.94
C LYS A 220 1.59 -25.63 25.67
N GLU A 221 1.61 -26.26 24.51
CA GLU A 221 1.82 -25.57 23.23
C GLU A 221 0.56 -24.81 22.82
N GLN A 222 -0.61 -25.42 23.03
CA GLN A 222 -1.92 -24.78 22.87
C GLN A 222 -2.03 -23.49 23.68
N ALA A 223 -1.73 -23.54 24.99
CA ALA A 223 -1.77 -22.39 25.88
C ALA A 223 -0.75 -21.31 25.49
N MET A 224 0.46 -21.71 25.11
CA MET A 224 1.50 -20.77 24.66
C MET A 224 1.09 -20.05 23.37
N VAL A 225 0.56 -20.78 22.38
CA VAL A 225 0.10 -20.17 21.12
C VAL A 225 -1.09 -19.24 21.38
N TYR A 226 -2.06 -19.66 22.20
CA TYR A 226 -3.16 -18.80 22.60
C TYR A 226 -2.67 -17.48 23.22
N MET A 227 -1.74 -17.57 24.19
CA MET A 227 -1.14 -16.41 24.83
C MET A 227 -0.43 -15.50 23.82
N LEU A 228 0.37 -16.05 22.90
CA LEU A 228 1.11 -15.27 21.90
C LEU A 228 0.21 -14.57 20.87
N ILE A 229 -0.96 -15.14 20.57
CA ILE A 229 -1.92 -14.55 19.62
C ILE A 229 -2.67 -13.37 20.26
N HIS A 230 -2.97 -13.44 21.55
CA HIS A 230 -3.81 -12.45 22.24
C HIS A 230 -2.99 -11.39 23.01
N GLU A 231 -1.77 -11.73 23.45
CA GLU A 231 -0.90 -10.87 24.25
C GLU A 231 0.42 -10.59 23.50
N GLU A 232 0.43 -9.54 22.66
CA GLU A 232 1.54 -9.22 21.75
C GLU A 232 2.87 -8.96 22.50
N ASP A 233 2.83 -8.39 23.71
CA ASP A 233 4.02 -8.14 24.55
C ASP A 233 4.75 -9.44 24.93
N THR A 234 4.04 -10.57 24.92
CA THR A 234 4.59 -11.89 25.26
C THR A 234 5.66 -12.29 24.27
N TRP A 235 5.56 -11.93 22.98
CA TRP A 235 6.63 -12.14 22.00
C TRP A 235 7.96 -11.48 22.42
N GLY A 236 7.92 -10.40 23.21
CA GLY A 236 9.10 -9.72 23.74
C GLY A 236 9.86 -10.57 24.76
N LYS A 237 9.18 -11.49 25.46
CA LYS A 237 9.72 -12.32 26.55
C LYS A 237 10.40 -13.59 26.05
N LEU A 238 10.24 -13.94 24.77
CA LEU A 238 10.78 -15.17 24.18
C LEU A 238 12.19 -14.97 23.62
N GLU A 239 13.00 -16.02 23.68
CA GLU A 239 14.26 -16.13 22.95
C GLU A 239 14.06 -16.24 21.44
N ARG A 240 15.06 -15.83 20.64
CA ARG A 240 14.96 -15.79 19.16
C ARG A 240 14.52 -17.12 18.55
N HIS A 241 15.10 -18.24 19.00
CA HIS A 241 14.78 -19.58 18.50
C HIS A 241 13.34 -20.00 18.85
N ALA A 242 12.86 -19.62 20.03
CA ALA A 242 11.48 -19.87 20.45
C ALA A 242 10.49 -19.04 19.62
N LYS A 243 10.80 -17.77 19.33
CA LYS A 243 9.97 -16.95 18.42
C LYS A 243 9.84 -17.62 17.05
N TYR A 244 10.95 -18.11 16.49
CA TYR A 244 10.93 -18.81 15.20
C TYR A 244 10.06 -20.08 15.26
N LYS A 245 10.23 -20.92 16.29
CA LYS A 245 9.41 -22.12 16.50
C LYS A 245 7.92 -21.79 16.50
N TYR A 246 7.50 -20.81 17.32
CA TYR A 246 6.07 -20.51 17.47
C TYR A 246 5.50 -19.76 16.27
N LYS A 247 6.28 -18.94 15.55
CA LYS A 247 5.83 -18.37 14.27
C LYS A 247 5.52 -19.47 13.26
N ASN A 248 6.42 -20.45 13.09
CA ASN A 248 6.18 -21.57 12.18
C ASN A 248 4.98 -22.41 12.61
N LEU A 249 4.88 -22.72 13.90
CA LEU A 249 3.73 -23.46 14.44
C LEU A 249 2.40 -22.74 14.17
N ILE A 250 2.35 -21.41 14.34
CA ILE A 250 1.16 -20.61 14.04
C ILE A 250 0.80 -20.70 12.56
N LYS A 251 1.77 -20.66 11.63
CA LYS A 251 1.51 -20.84 10.19
C LYS A 251 0.95 -22.24 9.91
N GLU A 252 1.56 -23.28 10.48
CA GLU A 252 1.18 -24.68 10.24
C GLU A 252 -0.25 -25.00 10.70
N ILE A 253 -0.69 -24.41 11.82
CA ILE A 253 -2.05 -24.61 12.36
C ILE A 253 -3.09 -23.67 11.78
N SER A 254 -2.72 -22.83 10.81
CA SER A 254 -3.64 -21.89 10.15
C SER A 254 -4.26 -22.53 8.91
N PRO A 255 -5.54 -22.94 8.93
CA PRO A 255 -6.24 -23.42 7.74
C PRO A 255 -6.36 -22.37 6.63
N VAL A 256 -6.25 -21.09 6.95
CA VAL A 256 -6.36 -19.98 6.00
C VAL A 256 -5.16 -19.03 6.17
N ASP A 257 -4.51 -18.74 5.05
CA ASP A 257 -3.54 -17.65 4.90
C ASP A 257 -3.93 -16.81 3.67
N LEU A 258 -4.46 -15.61 3.91
CA LEU A 258 -4.88 -14.71 2.84
C LEU A 258 -3.71 -14.17 2.04
N THR A 259 -2.47 -14.25 2.55
CA THR A 259 -1.29 -13.81 1.81
C THR A 259 -1.06 -14.67 0.57
N GLU A 260 -1.37 -15.97 0.60
CA GLU A 260 -1.26 -16.82 -0.59
C GLU A 260 -2.27 -16.40 -1.69
N LEU A 261 -3.46 -15.94 -1.29
CA LEU A 261 -4.44 -15.37 -2.20
C LEU A 261 -3.94 -14.06 -2.80
N MET A 262 -3.36 -13.17 -1.99
CA MET A 262 -2.72 -11.93 -2.46
C MET A 262 -1.61 -12.21 -3.48
N LYS A 263 -0.75 -13.21 -3.22
CA LYS A 263 0.31 -13.62 -4.15
C LYS A 263 -0.27 -14.13 -5.48
N SER A 264 -1.35 -14.92 -5.44
CA SER A 264 -2.02 -15.38 -6.67
C SER A 264 -2.57 -14.23 -7.48
N THR A 265 -3.37 -13.36 -6.85
CA THR A 265 -3.96 -12.18 -7.49
C THR A 265 -2.88 -11.26 -8.06
N LEU A 266 -1.77 -11.07 -7.35
CA LEU A 266 -0.63 -10.29 -7.85
C LEU A 266 -0.05 -10.89 -9.13
N ARG A 267 0.25 -12.20 -9.14
CA ARG A 267 0.79 -12.89 -10.33
C ARG A 267 -0.16 -12.80 -11.53
N GLU A 268 -1.46 -12.92 -11.30
CA GLU A 268 -2.48 -12.82 -12.35
C GLU A 268 -2.54 -11.41 -12.96
N ASN A 269 -2.30 -10.35 -12.17
CA ASN A 269 -2.40 -8.95 -12.58
C ASN A 269 -1.03 -8.30 -12.88
N GLU A 270 0.08 -8.99 -12.66
CA GLU A 270 1.44 -8.43 -12.69
C GLU A 270 1.74 -7.71 -14.02
N LYS A 271 1.39 -8.34 -15.15
CA LYS A 271 1.62 -7.76 -16.48
C LYS A 271 0.82 -6.47 -16.71
N GLN A 272 -0.40 -6.39 -16.18
CA GLN A 272 -1.24 -5.19 -16.32
C GLN A 272 -0.71 -4.05 -15.45
N LEU A 273 -0.35 -4.35 -14.19
CA LEU A 273 0.24 -3.37 -13.28
C LEU A 273 1.59 -2.87 -13.82
N GLN A 274 2.43 -3.75 -14.37
CA GLN A 274 3.69 -3.35 -14.99
C GLN A 274 3.46 -2.43 -16.19
N LYS A 275 2.42 -2.68 -17.03
CA LYS A 275 2.05 -1.76 -18.11
C LYS A 275 1.64 -0.39 -17.58
N GLN A 276 0.95 -0.30 -16.44
CA GLN A 276 0.61 0.99 -15.81
C GLN A 276 1.86 1.75 -15.35
N ILE A 277 2.85 1.06 -14.77
CA ILE A 277 4.15 1.67 -14.41
C ILE A 277 4.86 2.16 -15.68
N THR A 278 5.00 1.28 -16.68
CA THR A 278 5.70 1.58 -17.94
C THR A 278 5.04 2.71 -18.73
N PHE A 279 3.71 2.89 -18.60
CA PHE A 279 3.02 4.04 -19.19
C PHE A 279 3.65 5.36 -18.73
N TRP A 280 4.08 5.49 -17.48
CA TRP A 280 4.67 6.74 -16.97
C TRP A 280 6.15 6.88 -17.31
N GLN A 281 6.91 5.78 -17.31
CA GLN A 281 8.36 5.78 -17.54
C GLN A 281 8.77 5.97 -19.01
N ASN A 282 7.93 5.56 -19.95
CA ASN A 282 8.29 5.67 -21.37
C ASN A 282 8.27 7.13 -21.82
N ASP A 283 9.35 7.60 -22.43
CA ASP A 283 9.35 8.88 -23.13
C ASP A 283 8.17 8.96 -24.11
N PHE A 284 7.48 10.11 -24.11
CA PHE A 284 6.65 10.47 -25.24
C PHE A 284 7.59 10.71 -26.42
N ARG A 285 7.92 9.67 -27.18
CA ARG A 285 8.43 9.87 -28.54
C ARG A 285 7.28 10.47 -29.34
N ILE A 286 7.34 11.79 -29.50
CA ILE A 286 6.51 12.58 -30.42
C ILE A 286 6.91 12.20 -31.85
#